data_AF-W7EZS3-F1
#
_entry.id   AF-W7EZS3-F1
#
_cell.length_a   1.000
_cell.length_b   1.000
_cell.length_c   1.000
_cell.angle_alpha   90.00
_cell.angle_beta   90.00
_cell.angle_gamma   90.00
#
_symmetry.space_group_name_H-M   'P 1'
#
loop_
_entity.id
_entity.type
_entity.pdbx_description
1 polymer ?
#
loop_
_entity_poly.entity_id
_entity_poly.type
_entity_poly.pdbx_seq_one_letter_code
_entity_poly.pdbx_strand_id
1 'polypeptide(L)'
;MSIYPVDAPGGYMPIGMIMPSVDIFGTKSGFTKEQPWIFQDMDTVGFYEVTGEEYDAEMMRFKSGSYKYKMEASTFDLAEHNELLKSTAKEVSSLLRICGKLQDEMAIKEKKILQEWLESKAATNVAQDDINTDDPNTHIVESPVNANIWKVLVKDGDFIRAGQKLAILEAMKMEIDICLDAHIEKATIQKVLTQPSVTVASGRPLFVVSKF
;
A
#
# COMPACT_ATOMS: atom_id res chain seq x y z
N MET A 1 -8.29 -8.49 15.13
CA MET A 1 -7.12 -8.71 14.26
C MET A 1 -7.62 -9.15 12.90
N SER A 2 -6.96 -8.78 11.80
CA SER A 2 -7.35 -9.18 10.45
C SER A 2 -6.15 -9.77 9.70
N ILE A 3 -6.41 -10.81 8.91
CA ILE A 3 -5.48 -11.39 7.95
C ILE A 3 -6.02 -11.02 6.58
N TYR A 4 -5.18 -10.45 5.72
CA TYR A 4 -5.54 -10.18 4.33
C TYR A 4 -5.20 -11.41 3.48
N PRO A 5 -6.20 -12.19 3.03
CA PRO A 5 -5.94 -13.45 2.31
C PRO A 5 -5.50 -13.22 0.86
N VAL A 6 -5.73 -12.02 0.33
CA VAL A 6 -5.47 -11.61 -1.05
C VAL A 6 -4.95 -10.18 -1.06
N ASP A 7 -4.29 -9.80 -2.16
CA ASP A 7 -3.87 -8.43 -2.40
C ASP A 7 -5.10 -7.52 -2.51
N ALA A 8 -5.37 -6.77 -1.46
CA ALA A 8 -6.55 -5.93 -1.33
C ALA A 8 -6.25 -4.65 -0.54
N PRO A 9 -7.06 -3.59 -0.73
CA PRO A 9 -7.02 -2.42 0.14
C PRO A 9 -7.26 -2.81 1.60
N GLY A 10 -6.52 -2.20 2.52
CA GLY A 10 -6.62 -2.46 3.95
C GLY A 10 -6.64 -1.19 4.78
N GLY A 11 -7.36 -1.24 5.91
CA GLY A 11 -7.42 -0.15 6.89
C GLY A 11 -6.80 -0.48 8.24
N TYR A 12 -6.45 -1.75 8.47
CA TYR A 12 -5.74 -2.17 9.69
C TYR A 12 -4.27 -1.80 9.62
N MET A 13 -3.67 -1.55 10.79
CA MET A 13 -2.23 -1.34 10.93
C MET A 13 -1.47 -2.62 10.51
N PRO A 14 -0.51 -2.55 9.58
CA PRO A 14 0.32 -3.70 9.22
C PRO A 14 1.29 -4.02 10.35
N ILE A 15 1.26 -5.26 10.84
CA ILE A 15 2.14 -5.73 11.93
C ILE A 15 3.07 -6.88 11.51
N GLY A 16 2.78 -7.51 10.38
CA GLY A 16 3.54 -8.66 9.89
C GLY A 16 2.91 -9.26 8.64
N MET A 17 3.60 -10.23 8.06
CA MET A 17 3.15 -10.99 6.89
C MET A 17 3.12 -12.47 7.24
N ILE A 18 2.12 -13.18 6.71
CA ILE A 18 1.93 -14.61 7.00
C ILE A 18 1.74 -15.40 5.71
N MET A 19 1.64 -16.71 5.83
CA MET A 19 1.30 -17.58 4.71
C MET A 19 -0.14 -17.34 4.22
N PRO A 20 -0.41 -17.35 2.90
CA PRO A 20 -1.74 -17.07 2.37
C PRO A 20 -2.77 -18.04 2.94
N SER A 21 -3.93 -17.56 3.38
CA SER A 21 -4.95 -18.40 4.03
C SER A 21 -6.07 -18.86 3.10
N VAL A 22 -5.95 -18.55 1.80
CA VAL A 22 -6.92 -18.87 0.75
C VAL A 22 -6.19 -19.44 -0.47
N ASP A 23 -6.72 -20.51 -1.03
CA ASP A 23 -6.41 -21.02 -2.37
C ASP A 23 -7.68 -21.08 -3.20
N ILE A 24 -7.87 -20.08 -4.07
CA ILE A 24 -9.09 -19.88 -4.88
C ILE A 24 -9.44 -21.13 -5.70
N PHE A 25 -8.44 -21.90 -6.13
CA PHE A 25 -8.67 -23.11 -6.93
C PHE A 25 -8.81 -24.39 -6.11
N GLY A 26 -8.55 -24.33 -4.80
CA GLY A 26 -8.67 -25.47 -3.89
C GLY A 26 -7.77 -26.64 -4.27
N THR A 27 -6.58 -26.35 -4.81
CA THR A 27 -5.63 -27.34 -5.35
C THR A 27 -4.55 -27.73 -4.36
N LYS A 28 -4.23 -26.82 -3.43
CA LYS A 28 -3.17 -27.01 -2.44
C LYS A 28 -3.65 -27.86 -1.27
N SER A 29 -2.70 -28.49 -0.58
CA SER A 29 -2.99 -29.30 0.61
C SER A 29 -3.77 -28.51 1.67
N GLY A 30 -4.87 -29.07 2.15
CA GLY A 30 -5.75 -28.43 3.14
C GLY A 30 -6.88 -27.59 2.56
N PHE A 31 -6.90 -27.37 1.24
CA PHE A 31 -7.97 -26.66 0.54
C PHE A 31 -8.76 -27.60 -0.36
N THR A 32 -10.02 -27.25 -0.61
CA THR A 32 -10.89 -27.93 -1.59
C THR A 32 -11.60 -26.89 -2.43
N LYS A 33 -12.24 -27.29 -3.54
CA LYS A 33 -13.00 -26.35 -4.39
C LYS A 33 -14.19 -25.76 -3.63
N GLU A 34 -14.78 -26.55 -2.76
CA GLU A 34 -15.91 -26.18 -1.92
C GLU A 34 -15.46 -25.34 -0.71
N GLN A 35 -14.21 -25.51 -0.28
CA GLN A 35 -13.60 -24.79 0.83
C GLN A 35 -12.21 -24.25 0.44
N PRO A 36 -12.15 -23.13 -0.30
CA PRO A 36 -10.89 -22.49 -0.69
C PRO A 36 -10.23 -21.68 0.43
N TRP A 37 -10.77 -21.69 1.65
CA TRP A 37 -10.22 -21.00 2.84
C TRP A 37 -9.83 -22.00 3.92
N ILE A 38 -8.80 -21.67 4.73
CA ILE A 38 -8.30 -22.60 5.76
C ILE A 38 -9.02 -22.46 7.11
N PHE A 39 -9.49 -21.27 7.45
CA PHE A 39 -10.08 -20.98 8.77
C PHE A 39 -11.58 -21.26 8.79
N GLN A 40 -12.06 -21.82 9.88
CA GLN A 40 -13.47 -21.96 10.20
C GLN A 40 -13.85 -21.06 11.38
N ASP A 41 -15.15 -20.82 11.55
CA ASP A 41 -15.65 -20.10 12.72
C ASP A 41 -15.22 -20.84 13.99
N MET A 42 -14.79 -20.09 15.01
CA MET A 42 -14.27 -20.57 16.29
C MET A 42 -12.86 -21.18 16.26
N ASP A 43 -12.16 -21.16 15.13
CA ASP A 43 -10.74 -21.52 15.09
C ASP A 43 -9.89 -20.54 15.91
N THR A 44 -8.85 -21.05 16.55
CA THR A 44 -7.83 -20.25 17.23
C THR A 44 -6.58 -20.17 16.38
N VAL A 45 -6.10 -18.95 16.13
CA VAL A 45 -4.90 -18.69 15.32
C VAL A 45 -3.75 -18.29 16.22
N GLY A 46 -2.64 -19.02 16.13
CA GLY A 46 -1.37 -18.70 16.77
C GLY A 46 -0.31 -18.30 15.75
N PHE A 47 0.56 -17.37 16.12
CA PHE A 47 1.72 -16.96 15.32
C PHE A 47 3.01 -17.34 16.04
N TYR A 48 4.04 -17.63 15.25
CA TYR A 48 5.40 -17.77 15.71
C TYR A 48 6.30 -16.96 14.78
N GLU A 49 7.39 -16.44 15.33
CA GLU A 49 8.34 -15.62 14.58
C GLU A 49 9.21 -16.50 13.68
N VAL A 50 9.47 -16.02 12.46
CA VAL A 50 10.37 -16.63 11.49
C VAL A 50 11.21 -15.54 10.84
N THR A 51 12.38 -15.91 10.35
CA THR A 51 13.21 -15.04 9.52
C THR A 51 12.63 -14.88 8.12
N GLY A 52 13.08 -13.85 7.38
CA GLY A 52 12.67 -13.66 5.98
C GLY A 52 13.06 -14.84 5.08
N GLU A 53 14.23 -15.43 5.30
CA GLU A 53 14.71 -16.58 4.51
C GLU A 53 13.85 -17.84 4.74
N GLU A 54 13.46 -18.10 5.99
CA GLU A 54 12.55 -19.19 6.34
C GLU A 54 11.16 -18.97 5.73
N TYR A 55 10.64 -17.73 5.82
CA TYR A 55 9.38 -17.37 5.19
C TYR A 55 9.40 -17.62 3.68
N ASP A 56 10.46 -17.18 2.99
CA ASP A 56 10.60 -17.35 1.55
C ASP A 56 10.67 -18.84 1.17
N ALA A 57 11.40 -19.65 1.94
CA ALA A 57 11.46 -21.10 1.73
C ALA A 57 10.08 -21.77 1.88
N GLU A 58 9.33 -21.42 2.93
CA GLU A 58 7.97 -21.95 3.14
C GLU A 58 6.97 -21.42 2.08
N MET A 59 7.15 -20.19 1.62
CA MET A 59 6.39 -19.63 0.51
C MET A 59 6.63 -20.40 -0.79
N MET A 60 7.86 -20.86 -1.07
CA MET A 60 8.13 -21.74 -2.21
C MET A 60 7.42 -23.10 -2.07
N ARG A 61 7.37 -23.67 -0.85
CA ARG A 61 6.57 -24.88 -0.58
C ARG A 61 5.09 -24.64 -0.81
N PHE A 62 4.56 -23.48 -0.44
CA PHE A 62 3.15 -23.15 -0.65
C PHE A 62 2.85 -22.97 -2.14
N LYS A 63 3.70 -22.26 -2.88
CA LYS A 63 3.57 -22.09 -4.34
C LYS A 63 3.58 -23.45 -5.05
N SER A 64 4.48 -24.35 -4.68
CA SER A 64 4.55 -25.72 -5.22
C SER A 64 3.44 -26.68 -4.71
N GLY A 65 2.62 -26.24 -3.75
CA GLY A 65 1.51 -27.03 -3.19
C GLY A 65 1.90 -28.06 -2.13
N SER A 66 3.17 -28.08 -1.71
CA SER A 66 3.71 -29.02 -0.72
C SER A 66 3.69 -28.50 0.73
N TYR A 67 3.33 -27.23 0.94
CA TYR A 67 3.19 -26.64 2.27
C TYR A 67 2.02 -27.27 3.03
N LYS A 68 2.20 -27.49 4.33
CA LYS A 68 1.17 -28.03 5.21
C LYS A 68 1.02 -27.13 6.43
N TYR A 69 -0.19 -26.63 6.65
CA TYR A 69 -0.51 -25.90 7.86
C TYR A 69 -0.42 -26.82 9.07
N LYS A 70 0.13 -26.27 10.16
CA LYS A 70 0.08 -26.91 11.46
C LYS A 70 -1.32 -26.68 12.04
N MET A 71 -2.14 -27.72 12.08
CA MET A 71 -3.50 -27.69 12.61
C MET A 71 -3.63 -28.78 13.67
N GLU A 72 -4.23 -28.43 14.80
CA GLU A 72 -4.46 -29.33 15.92
C GLU A 72 -5.95 -29.27 16.29
N ALA A 73 -6.62 -30.43 16.33
CA ALA A 73 -8.02 -30.49 16.74
C ALA A 73 -8.13 -30.15 18.23
N SER A 74 -8.98 -29.19 18.57
CA SER A 74 -9.19 -28.73 19.94
C SER A 74 -10.67 -28.48 20.19
N THR A 75 -11.03 -28.19 21.44
CA THR A 75 -12.39 -27.82 21.85
C THR A 75 -12.31 -26.59 22.71
N PHE A 76 -13.14 -25.58 22.40
CA PHE A 76 -13.26 -24.39 23.21
C PHE A 76 -14.26 -24.62 24.34
N ASP A 77 -13.77 -24.71 25.57
CA ASP A 77 -14.62 -24.83 26.77
C ASP A 77 -15.01 -23.44 27.29
N LEU A 78 -16.31 -23.13 27.20
CA LEU A 78 -16.84 -21.85 27.66
C LEU A 78 -16.81 -21.70 29.18
N ALA A 79 -16.94 -22.81 29.94
CA ALA A 79 -16.86 -22.78 31.39
C ALA A 79 -15.44 -22.43 31.84
N GLU A 80 -14.43 -23.07 31.24
CA GLU A 80 -13.02 -22.76 31.48
C GLU A 80 -12.70 -21.30 31.12
N HIS A 81 -13.17 -20.83 29.96
CA HIS A 81 -12.99 -19.44 29.54
C HIS A 81 -13.60 -18.44 30.55
N ASN A 82 -14.80 -18.72 31.06
CA ASN A 82 -15.44 -17.86 32.06
C ASN A 82 -14.67 -17.80 33.39
N GLU A 83 -14.07 -18.91 33.82
CA GLU A 83 -13.19 -18.92 35.00
C GLU A 83 -11.89 -18.15 34.75
N LEU A 84 -11.33 -18.22 33.54
CA LEU A 84 -10.19 -17.38 33.13
C LEU A 84 -10.53 -15.88 33.19
N LEU A 85 -11.72 -15.48 32.71
CA LEU A 85 -12.17 -14.08 32.78
C LEU A 85 -12.31 -13.59 34.23
N LYS A 86 -12.84 -14.42 35.13
CA LYS A 86 -12.96 -14.07 36.56
C LYS A 86 -11.60 -13.93 37.23
N SER A 87 -10.70 -14.89 37.00
CA SER A 87 -9.38 -14.92 37.63
C SER A 87 -8.47 -13.77 37.16
N THR A 88 -8.62 -13.31 35.91
CA THR A 88 -7.80 -12.23 35.32
C THR A 88 -8.44 -10.84 35.39
N ALA A 89 -9.68 -10.72 35.88
CA ALA A 89 -10.46 -9.47 35.84
C ALA A 89 -9.74 -8.24 36.39
N LYS A 90 -8.98 -8.41 37.49
CA LYS A 90 -8.27 -7.32 38.16
C LYS A 90 -7.07 -6.83 37.34
N GLU A 91 -6.33 -7.76 36.75
CA GLU A 91 -5.21 -7.47 35.86
C GLU A 91 -5.69 -6.76 34.60
N VAL A 92 -6.70 -7.30 33.92
CA VAL A 92 -7.29 -6.70 32.72
C VAL A 92 -7.78 -5.28 32.99
N SER A 93 -8.45 -5.06 34.12
CA SER A 93 -8.92 -3.72 34.51
C SER A 93 -7.77 -2.71 34.65
N SER A 94 -6.62 -3.16 35.18
CA SER A 94 -5.43 -2.30 35.31
C SER A 94 -4.82 -1.96 33.95
N LEU A 95 -4.75 -2.92 33.02
CA LEU A 95 -4.22 -2.72 31.67
C LEU A 95 -5.12 -1.80 30.86
N LEU A 96 -6.44 -2.00 30.91
CA LEU A 96 -7.41 -1.15 30.23
C LEU A 96 -7.33 0.32 30.68
N ARG A 97 -7.05 0.57 31.97
CA ARG A 97 -6.85 1.93 32.48
C ARG A 97 -5.61 2.60 31.87
N ILE A 98 -4.54 1.83 31.64
CA ILE A 98 -3.32 2.34 31.00
C ILE A 98 -3.59 2.59 29.51
N CYS A 99 -4.20 1.62 28.82
CA CYS A 99 -4.56 1.75 27.40
C CYS A 99 -5.48 2.96 27.14
N GLY A 100 -6.46 3.21 28.01
CA GLY A 100 -7.36 4.35 27.88
C GLY A 100 -6.62 5.69 27.89
N LYS A 101 -5.67 5.88 28.81
CA LYS A 101 -4.86 7.11 28.86
C LYS A 101 -4.02 7.30 27.58
N LEU A 102 -3.38 6.24 27.12
CA LEU A 102 -2.57 6.27 25.89
C LEU A 102 -3.44 6.57 24.66
N GLN A 103 -4.66 6.03 24.62
CA GLN A 103 -5.61 6.28 23.54
C GLN A 103 -6.05 7.75 23.49
N ASP A 104 -6.32 8.36 24.66
CA ASP A 104 -6.66 9.78 24.75
C ASP A 104 -5.51 10.68 24.25
N GLU A 105 -4.28 10.37 24.67
CA GLU A 105 -3.08 11.10 24.22
C GLU A 105 -2.87 10.97 22.70
N MET A 106 -3.05 9.77 22.15
CA MET A 106 -2.94 9.52 20.71
C MET A 106 -4.02 10.25 19.91
N ALA A 107 -5.27 10.30 20.40
CA ALA A 107 -6.36 11.01 19.75
C ALA A 107 -6.13 12.53 19.67
N ILE A 108 -5.52 13.12 20.70
CA ILE A 108 -5.12 14.55 20.69
C ILE A 108 -4.03 14.77 19.63
N LYS A 109 -3.03 13.89 19.59
CA LYS A 109 -1.91 13.98 18.64
C LYS A 109 -2.37 13.82 17.19
N GLU A 110 -3.27 12.88 16.93
CA GLU A 110 -3.86 12.64 15.61
C GLU A 110 -4.58 13.88 15.09
N LYS A 111 -5.44 14.51 15.93
CA LYS A 111 -6.13 15.76 15.57
C LYS A 111 -5.15 16.87 15.19
N LYS A 112 -4.06 17.00 15.94
CA LYS A 112 -3.03 18.02 15.66
C LYS A 112 -2.36 17.78 14.31
N ILE A 113 -1.93 16.54 14.03
CA ILE A 113 -1.27 16.17 12.78
C ILE A 113 -2.20 16.40 11.59
N LEU A 114 -3.49 16.03 11.72
CA LEU A 114 -4.48 16.27 10.68
C LEU A 114 -4.64 17.76 10.37
N GLN A 115 -4.67 18.60 11.41
CA GLN A 115 -4.75 20.05 11.24
C GLN A 115 -3.51 20.61 10.53
N GLU A 116 -2.30 20.24 10.98
CA GLU A 116 -1.04 20.64 10.33
C GLU A 116 -0.99 20.21 8.85
N TRP A 117 -1.51 19.03 8.53
CA TRP A 117 -1.61 18.53 7.15
C TRP A 117 -2.60 19.35 6.30
N LEU A 118 -3.78 19.69 6.83
CA LEU A 118 -4.76 20.52 6.14
C LEU A 118 -4.21 21.93 5.85
N GLU A 119 -3.49 22.52 6.80
CA GLU A 119 -2.84 23.82 6.63
C GLU A 119 -1.74 23.77 5.56
N SER A 120 -0.91 22.71 5.55
CA SER A 120 0.11 22.49 4.51
C SER A 120 -0.51 22.30 3.12
N LYS A 121 -1.61 21.55 3.02
CA LYS A 121 -2.36 21.38 1.77
C LYS A 121 -2.92 22.72 1.24
N ALA A 122 -3.43 23.58 2.11
CA ALA A 122 -3.94 24.90 1.72
C ALA A 122 -2.84 25.86 1.22
N ALA A 123 -1.61 25.74 1.76
CA ALA A 123 -0.48 26.57 1.34
C ALA A 123 0.14 26.13 0.00
N THR A 124 -0.08 24.89 -0.44
CA THR A 124 0.52 24.33 -1.65
C THR A 124 -0.36 24.63 -2.87
N ASN A 125 -0.31 25.86 -3.38
CA ASN A 125 -0.81 26.21 -4.71
C ASN A 125 0.39 26.28 -5.66
N VAL A 126 0.52 25.28 -6.54
CA VAL A 126 1.52 25.32 -7.62
C VAL A 126 1.02 26.31 -8.67
N ALA A 127 1.70 27.45 -8.79
CA ALA A 127 1.46 28.43 -9.83
C ALA A 127 1.64 27.80 -11.22
N GLN A 128 0.76 28.13 -12.15
CA GLN A 128 0.95 27.82 -13.56
C GLN A 128 2.07 28.71 -14.08
N ASP A 129 3.21 28.11 -14.42
CA ASP A 129 4.20 28.79 -15.24
C ASP A 129 3.72 28.77 -16.70
N ASP A 130 3.78 29.92 -17.38
CA ASP A 130 3.52 30.02 -18.81
C ASP A 130 4.53 29.13 -19.56
N ILE A 131 4.02 28.08 -20.21
CA ILE A 131 4.81 27.14 -21.00
C ILE A 131 4.99 27.78 -22.38
N ASN A 132 6.22 28.23 -22.70
CA ASN A 132 6.53 28.66 -24.05
C ASN A 132 6.56 27.45 -24.99
N THR A 133 5.60 27.38 -25.92
CA THR A 133 5.39 26.26 -26.85
C THR A 133 5.87 26.55 -28.27
N ASP A 134 6.58 27.66 -28.48
CA ASP A 134 6.97 28.11 -29.83
C ASP A 134 8.18 27.36 -30.44
N ASP A 135 8.84 26.47 -29.68
CA ASP A 135 9.99 25.69 -30.16
C ASP A 135 9.56 24.34 -30.77
N PRO A 136 9.84 24.06 -32.06
CA PRO A 136 9.47 22.80 -32.71
C PRO A 136 10.18 21.55 -32.13
N ASN A 137 11.28 21.72 -31.39
CA ASN A 137 11.97 20.61 -30.71
C ASN A 137 11.45 20.35 -29.29
N THR A 138 10.49 21.15 -28.82
CA THR A 138 9.87 20.98 -27.51
C THR A 138 8.70 20.02 -27.59
N HIS A 139 8.62 19.10 -26.62
CA HIS A 139 7.54 18.13 -26.49
C HIS A 139 6.99 18.17 -25.08
N ILE A 140 5.67 18.22 -24.97
CA ILE A 140 4.98 18.23 -23.68
C ILE A 140 4.54 16.80 -23.37
N VAL A 141 4.88 16.33 -22.17
CA VAL A 141 4.32 15.09 -21.63
C VAL A 141 3.17 15.48 -20.71
N GLU A 142 1.97 15.08 -21.07
CA GLU A 142 0.73 15.41 -20.36
C GLU A 142 0.23 14.24 -19.51
N SER A 143 -0.64 14.54 -18.55
CA SER A 143 -1.36 13.51 -17.81
C SER A 143 -2.43 12.89 -18.69
N PRO A 144 -2.47 11.56 -18.89
CA PRO A 144 -3.50 10.91 -19.69
C PRO A 144 -4.86 10.92 -18.98
N VAL A 145 -4.88 10.99 -17.65
CA VAL A 145 -6.09 10.87 -16.83
C VAL A 145 -6.12 11.88 -15.69
N ASN A 146 -7.28 12.03 -15.06
CA ASN A 146 -7.39 12.74 -13.78
C ASN A 146 -6.76 11.86 -12.68
N ALA A 147 -5.71 12.34 -12.03
CA ALA A 147 -4.92 11.54 -11.09
C ALA A 147 -4.21 12.40 -10.04
N ASN A 148 -3.69 11.76 -8.99
CA ASN A 148 -2.72 12.37 -8.09
C ASN A 148 -1.30 11.99 -8.52
N ILE A 149 -0.38 12.94 -8.44
CA ILE A 149 1.04 12.69 -8.72
C ILE A 149 1.61 11.99 -7.50
N TRP A 150 1.96 10.71 -7.63
CA TRP A 150 2.52 9.96 -6.51
C TRP A 150 4.02 10.20 -6.36
N LYS A 151 4.77 10.00 -7.45
CA LYS A 151 6.23 10.19 -7.47
C LYS A 151 6.65 10.87 -8.76
N VAL A 152 7.61 11.78 -8.66
CA VAL A 152 8.34 12.32 -9.80
C VAL A 152 9.74 11.72 -9.75
N LEU A 153 10.17 11.07 -10.84
CA LEU A 153 11.39 10.25 -10.90
C LEU A 153 12.56 10.96 -11.59
N VAL A 154 12.30 12.13 -12.18
CA VAL A 154 13.27 12.92 -12.97
C VAL A 154 13.34 14.35 -12.47
N LYS A 155 14.41 15.04 -12.83
CA LYS A 155 14.67 16.46 -12.52
C LYS A 155 14.95 17.25 -13.79
N ASP A 156 14.87 18.58 -13.67
CA ASP A 156 15.30 19.49 -14.73
C ASP A 156 16.76 19.20 -15.12
N GLY A 157 17.02 19.09 -16.42
CA GLY A 157 18.32 18.77 -17.00
C GLY A 157 18.61 17.28 -17.20
N ASP A 158 17.77 16.37 -16.70
CA ASP A 158 18.02 14.93 -16.84
C ASP A 158 17.91 14.46 -18.30
N PHE A 159 18.84 13.60 -18.72
CA PHE A 159 18.77 12.88 -20.00
C PHE A 159 17.88 11.66 -19.87
N ILE A 160 16.89 11.54 -20.75
CA ILE A 160 15.89 10.49 -20.75
C ILE A 160 15.86 9.76 -22.10
N ARG A 161 15.39 8.51 -22.09
CA ARG A 161 15.28 7.65 -23.27
C ARG A 161 13.84 7.19 -23.50
N ALA A 162 13.55 6.73 -24.71
CA ALA A 162 12.27 6.12 -25.08
C ALA A 162 11.81 5.09 -24.01
N GLY A 163 10.57 5.21 -23.55
CA GLY A 163 9.97 4.30 -22.58
C GLY A 163 10.46 4.49 -21.12
N GLN A 164 11.37 5.43 -20.84
CA GLN A 164 11.80 5.71 -19.48
C GLN A 164 10.68 6.33 -18.65
N LYS A 165 10.47 5.82 -17.43
CA LYS A 165 9.49 6.37 -16.47
C LYS A 165 9.94 7.74 -15.95
N LEU A 166 9.04 8.72 -16.05
CA LEU A 166 9.24 10.12 -15.63
C LEU A 166 8.50 10.42 -14.32
N ALA A 167 7.27 9.91 -14.19
CA ALA A 167 6.47 10.00 -12.97
C ALA A 167 5.57 8.77 -12.83
N ILE A 168 5.03 8.60 -11.63
CA ILE A 168 3.98 7.63 -11.33
C ILE A 168 2.77 8.41 -10.81
N LEU A 169 1.63 8.21 -11.45
CA LEU A 169 0.35 8.76 -11.02
C LEU A 169 -0.43 7.70 -10.24
N GLU A 170 -1.32 8.15 -9.38
CA GLU A 170 -2.32 7.32 -8.72
C GLU A 170 -3.72 7.77 -9.19
N ALA A 171 -4.45 6.86 -9.84
CA ALA A 171 -5.85 7.07 -10.19
C ALA A 171 -6.63 5.77 -9.94
N MET A 172 -7.82 5.88 -9.35
CA MET A 172 -8.71 4.73 -9.11
C MET A 172 -8.01 3.55 -8.37
N LYS A 173 -7.12 3.85 -7.43
CA LYS A 173 -6.30 2.88 -6.65
C LYS A 173 -5.30 2.08 -7.50
N MET A 174 -4.98 2.56 -8.70
CA MET A 174 -3.96 1.99 -9.57
C MET A 174 -2.83 2.98 -9.79
N GLU A 175 -1.62 2.43 -9.90
CA GLU A 175 -0.43 3.17 -10.32
C GLU A 175 -0.40 3.25 -11.85
N ILE A 176 -0.16 4.44 -12.39
CA ILE A 176 -0.04 4.70 -13.82
C ILE A 176 1.32 5.32 -14.07
N ASP A 177 2.19 4.57 -14.74
CA ASP A 177 3.50 5.06 -15.15
C ASP A 177 3.36 6.07 -16.30
N ILE A 178 3.97 7.24 -16.14
CA ILE A 178 4.15 8.22 -17.21
C ILE A 178 5.55 8.02 -17.77
N CYS A 179 5.62 7.54 -18.99
CA CYS A 179 6.87 7.28 -19.70
C CYS A 179 7.12 8.29 -20.82
N LEU A 180 8.38 8.46 -21.21
CA LEU A 180 8.70 9.13 -22.46
C LEU A 180 8.14 8.34 -23.64
N ASP A 181 7.53 9.03 -24.60
CA ASP A 181 7.01 8.43 -25.83
C ASP A 181 8.08 7.58 -26.53
N ALA A 182 7.70 6.38 -26.98
CA ALA A 182 8.57 5.46 -27.69
C ALA A 182 9.13 6.04 -29.00
N HIS A 183 8.46 7.01 -29.60
CA HIS A 183 8.92 7.69 -30.83
C HIS A 183 10.05 8.70 -30.58
N ILE A 184 10.39 8.98 -29.31
CA ILE A 184 11.47 9.90 -28.93
C ILE A 184 12.62 9.08 -28.38
N GLU A 185 13.63 8.79 -29.20
CA GLU A 185 14.77 7.96 -28.79
C GLU A 185 15.51 8.54 -27.57
N LYS A 186 15.76 9.86 -27.59
CA LYS A 186 16.47 10.60 -26.55
C LYS A 186 15.89 12.00 -26.41
N ALA A 187 15.77 12.46 -25.17
CA ALA A 187 15.37 13.82 -24.85
C ALA A 187 16.03 14.28 -23.55
N THR A 188 15.97 15.59 -23.28
CA THR A 188 16.33 16.17 -21.98
C THR A 188 15.11 16.81 -21.35
N ILE A 189 14.93 16.61 -20.04
CA ILE A 189 13.92 17.33 -19.26
C ILE A 189 14.31 18.81 -19.22
N GLN A 190 13.56 19.67 -19.89
CA GLN A 190 13.75 21.13 -19.77
C GLN A 190 13.16 21.63 -18.47
N LYS A 191 11.94 21.18 -18.14
CA LYS A 191 11.23 21.63 -16.94
C LYS A 191 10.22 20.61 -16.44
N VAL A 192 10.24 20.35 -15.14
CA VAL A 192 9.23 19.62 -14.39
C VAL A 192 8.15 20.60 -13.93
N LEU A 193 6.90 20.40 -14.36
CA LEU A 193 5.77 21.30 -14.08
C LEU A 193 4.86 20.80 -12.95
N THR A 194 5.31 19.76 -12.25
CA THR A 194 4.48 19.04 -11.28
C THR A 194 5.28 18.61 -10.06
N GLN A 195 4.59 18.33 -8.96
CA GLN A 195 5.18 17.88 -7.71
C GLN A 195 4.37 16.73 -7.13
N PRO A 196 4.99 15.84 -6.32
CA PRO A 196 4.26 14.84 -5.57
C PRO A 196 3.10 15.44 -4.76
N SER A 197 2.01 14.69 -4.62
CA SER A 197 0.79 15.06 -3.90
C SER A 197 -0.08 16.15 -4.55
N VAL A 198 0.20 16.54 -5.80
CA VAL A 198 -0.65 17.43 -6.60
C VAL A 198 -1.68 16.61 -7.38
N THR A 199 -2.93 17.08 -7.41
CA THR A 199 -3.98 16.53 -8.28
C THR A 199 -3.91 17.18 -9.65
N VAL A 200 -3.91 16.38 -10.71
CA VAL A 200 -3.84 16.80 -12.10
C VAL A 200 -5.05 16.31 -12.88
N ALA A 201 -5.50 17.11 -13.83
CA ALA A 201 -6.54 16.71 -14.78
C ALA A 201 -5.91 16.05 -16.02
N SER A 202 -6.70 15.27 -16.77
CA SER A 202 -6.32 14.77 -18.09
C SER A 202 -5.97 15.94 -19.02
N GLY A 203 -4.93 15.76 -19.85
CA GLY A 203 -4.36 16.78 -20.73
C GLY A 203 -3.52 17.84 -20.02
N ARG A 204 -3.36 17.79 -18.68
CA ARG A 204 -2.49 18.75 -17.99
C ARG A 204 -1.02 18.46 -18.30
N PRO A 205 -0.23 19.45 -18.75
CA PRO A 205 1.22 19.33 -18.90
C PRO A 205 1.91 18.95 -17.59
N LEU A 206 2.76 17.92 -17.63
CA LEU A 206 3.55 17.44 -16.49
C LEU A 206 5.05 17.74 -16.66
N PHE A 207 5.55 17.56 -17.89
CA PHE A 207 6.96 17.77 -18.22
C PHE A 207 7.10 18.47 -19.57
N VAL A 208 8.10 19.33 -19.67
CA VAL A 208 8.59 19.88 -20.93
C VAL A 208 9.90 19.18 -21.25
N VAL A 209 9.98 18.53 -22.41
CA VAL A 209 11.18 17.78 -22.84
C VAL A 209 11.66 18.31 -24.19
N SER A 210 12.98 18.43 -24.34
CA SER A 210 13.62 18.81 -25.61
C SER A 210 14.10 17.56 -26.32
N LYS A 211 13.66 17.36 -27.56
CA LYS A 211 14.13 16.25 -28.40
C LYS A 211 15.52 16.57 -28.96
N PHE A 212 16.32 15.52 -29.17
CA PHE A 212 17.58 15.58 -29.92
C PHE A 212 17.40 14.98 -31.32
#